data_AF-A0A6G3CSM8-F1
#
_entry.id   AF-A0A6G3CSM8-F1
#
_cell.length_a   1.000
_cell.length_b   1.000
_cell.length_c   1.000
_cell.angle_alpha   90.00
_cell.angle_beta   90.00
_cell.angle_gamma   90.00
#
_symmetry.space_group_name_H-M   'P 1'
#
loop_
_entity.id
_entity.type
_entity.pdbx_description
1 polymer ?
#
loop_
_entity_poly.entity_id
_entity_poly.type
_entity_poly.pdbx_seq_one_letter_code
_entity_poly.pdbx_strand_id
1 'polypeptide(L)'
;MARRVQESDRDDDCDEFCALCQDWVPRLVAGSEVCALCRRMQRRMWKYGLSIARYNAIWRAQGFRCALCSDNAEACDMGIPHEAKSIWQIDHDHSCCGPQRSRGCCVRGILCKPCNLHRLPTYERWPTELRDSPKFDSYLNDPPARKPAAEVIDGRDNRYLPTSWSFIMDRKYAEELAAKDGVDSPASP
;
A
#
# COMPACT_ATOMS: atom_id res chain seq x y z
N MET A 1 -3.24 22.04 -55.93
CA MET A 1 -2.07 21.15 -55.75
C MET A 1 -1.01 21.95 -54.99
N ALA A 2 -0.44 21.59 -53.85
CA ALA A 2 -0.62 20.48 -52.93
C ALA A 2 -0.36 21.05 -51.51
N ARG A 3 -1.13 20.60 -50.51
CA ARG A 3 -0.87 20.88 -49.09
C ARG A 3 0.46 20.22 -48.71
N ARG A 4 1.44 21.00 -48.27
CA ARG A 4 2.60 20.46 -47.54
C ARG A 4 2.20 20.35 -46.07
N VAL A 5 1.70 19.17 -45.71
CA VAL A 5 1.68 18.73 -44.31
C VAL A 5 3.13 18.37 -44.00
N GLN A 6 3.79 19.14 -43.15
CA GLN A 6 5.05 18.73 -42.51
C GLN A 6 4.66 18.21 -41.12
N GLU A 7 4.55 16.88 -41.07
CA GLU A 7 5.38 16.03 -40.20
C GLU A 7 5.10 16.30 -38.72
N SER A 8 4.03 15.64 -38.26
CA SER A 8 3.90 15.27 -36.86
C SER A 8 5.10 14.41 -36.50
N ASP A 9 6.04 14.94 -35.71
CA ASP A 9 6.97 14.15 -34.90
C ASP A 9 6.12 13.22 -34.03
N ARG A 10 5.87 12.01 -34.51
CA ARG A 10 5.18 10.97 -33.76
C ARG A 10 6.21 10.36 -32.83
N ASP A 11 6.19 10.84 -31.60
CA ASP A 11 6.40 10.08 -30.37
C ASP A 11 7.03 8.69 -30.58
N ASP A 12 8.34 8.60 -30.38
CA ASP A 12 8.99 7.37 -29.92
C ASP A 12 8.40 7.06 -28.53
N ASP A 13 7.29 6.32 -28.53
CA ASP A 13 6.62 5.77 -27.36
C ASP A 13 7.43 4.60 -26.80
N CYS A 14 8.67 4.88 -26.40
CA CYS A 14 9.51 3.91 -25.71
C CYS A 14 9.19 3.96 -24.22
N ASP A 15 8.38 3.00 -23.78
CA ASP A 15 8.16 2.74 -22.36
C ASP A 15 9.49 2.65 -21.61
N GLU A 16 9.54 3.22 -20.42
CA GLU A 16 10.67 3.19 -19.52
C GLU A 16 10.42 2.21 -18.37
N PHE A 17 11.44 1.46 -17.95
CA PHE A 17 11.30 0.51 -16.85
C PHE A 17 11.39 1.21 -15.48
N CYS A 18 10.32 1.12 -14.69
CA CYS A 18 10.30 1.64 -13.32
C CYS A 18 10.97 0.65 -12.37
N ALA A 19 12.13 1.02 -11.80
CA ALA A 19 12.88 0.18 -10.87
C ALA A 19 12.10 -0.18 -9.60
N LEU A 20 11.05 0.60 -9.27
CA LEU A 20 10.27 0.41 -8.05
C LEU A 20 9.10 -0.57 -8.21
N CYS A 21 8.18 -0.32 -9.17
CA CYS A 21 7.08 -1.25 -9.43
C CYS A 21 7.47 -2.40 -10.37
N GLN A 22 8.69 -2.38 -10.89
CA GLN A 22 9.24 -3.40 -11.80
C GLN A 22 8.37 -3.59 -13.04
N ASP A 23 7.89 -2.48 -13.60
CA ASP A 23 6.97 -2.47 -14.73
C ASP A 23 7.40 -1.41 -15.77
N TRP A 24 7.03 -1.66 -17.01
CA TRP A 24 7.22 -0.73 -18.12
C TRP A 24 6.12 0.34 -18.05
N VAL A 25 6.53 1.60 -18.06
CA VAL A 25 5.62 2.76 -17.95
C VAL A 25 5.88 3.76 -19.06
N PRO A 26 4.87 4.55 -19.47
CA PRO A 26 5.07 5.52 -20.55
C PRO A 26 6.16 6.56 -20.28
N ARG A 27 6.44 6.85 -19.00
CA ARG A 27 7.52 7.76 -18.59
C ARG A 27 7.93 7.63 -17.14
N LEU A 28 9.22 7.80 -16.85
CA LEU A 28 9.73 8.01 -15.50
C LEU A 28 9.66 9.49 -15.09
N VAL A 29 9.77 9.74 -13.78
CA VAL A 29 9.91 11.12 -13.32
C VAL A 29 11.31 11.62 -13.65
N ALA A 30 11.43 12.81 -14.26
CA ALA A 30 12.71 13.40 -14.62
C ALA A 30 13.72 13.35 -13.44
N GLY A 31 14.92 12.82 -13.72
CA GLY A 31 15.99 12.61 -12.73
C GLY A 31 15.67 11.50 -11.71
N SER A 32 14.90 10.49 -12.09
CA SER A 32 14.48 9.39 -11.23
C SER A 32 14.40 8.07 -11.98
N GLU A 33 14.55 6.97 -11.24
CA GLU A 33 14.32 5.62 -11.75
C GLU A 33 12.90 5.10 -11.46
N VAL A 34 11.95 5.98 -11.13
CA VAL A 34 10.60 5.59 -10.72
C VAL A 34 9.52 6.38 -11.46
N CYS A 35 8.38 5.72 -11.71
CA CYS A 35 7.21 6.33 -12.33
C CYS A 35 6.51 7.34 -11.41
N ALA A 36 5.66 8.19 -11.98
CA ALA A 36 4.94 9.23 -11.24
C ALA A 36 4.01 8.67 -10.14
N LEU A 37 3.42 7.50 -10.36
CA LEU A 37 2.56 6.81 -9.38
C LEU A 37 3.37 6.35 -8.17
N CYS A 38 4.48 5.66 -8.41
CA CYS A 38 5.42 5.22 -7.40
C CYS A 38 5.96 6.40 -6.56
N ARG A 39 6.38 7.49 -7.22
CA ARG A 39 6.85 8.70 -6.53
C ARG A 39 5.77 9.34 -5.66
N ARG A 40 4.52 9.40 -6.15
CA ARG A 40 3.39 9.95 -5.39
C ARG A 40 3.11 9.15 -4.13
N MET A 41 3.15 7.83 -4.21
CA MET A 41 2.94 6.97 -3.05
C MET A 41 4.10 7.06 -2.06
N GLN A 42 5.36 7.05 -2.53
CA GLN A 42 6.53 7.23 -1.65
C GLN A 42 6.41 8.52 -0.82
N ARG A 43 6.09 9.64 -1.46
CA ARG A 43 5.86 10.91 -0.76
C ARG A 43 4.74 10.82 0.28
N ARG A 44 3.68 10.07 -0.02
CA ARG A 44 2.60 9.82 0.93
C ARG A 44 3.09 9.03 2.15
N MET A 45 3.81 7.93 1.96
CA MET A 45 4.35 7.11 3.06
C MET A 45 5.37 7.90 3.91
N TRP A 46 6.27 8.65 3.27
CA TRP A 46 7.27 9.46 3.96
C TRP A 46 6.67 10.55 4.85
N LYS A 47 5.52 11.12 4.46
CA LYS A 47 4.77 12.06 5.31
C LYS A 47 4.36 11.45 6.66
N TYR A 48 4.23 10.12 6.71
CA TYR A 48 3.92 9.38 7.93
C TYR A 48 5.14 8.64 8.50
N GLY A 49 6.35 8.90 8.02
CA GLY A 49 7.58 8.27 8.51
C GLY A 49 7.68 6.77 8.20
N LEU A 50 6.97 6.28 7.17
CA LEU A 50 7.00 4.88 6.78
C LEU A 50 7.97 4.65 5.61
N SER A 51 8.77 3.59 5.72
CA SER A 51 9.39 2.96 4.55
C SER A 51 8.36 2.11 3.79
N ILE A 52 8.68 1.77 2.54
CA ILE A 52 7.85 0.86 1.73
C ILE A 52 7.68 -0.48 2.45
N ALA A 53 8.79 -1.02 2.95
CA ALA A 53 8.81 -2.25 3.73
C ALA A 53 7.87 -2.22 4.92
N ARG A 54 7.94 -1.13 5.70
CA ARG A 54 7.07 -1.01 6.87
C ARG A 54 5.61 -0.89 6.49
N TYR A 55 5.28 -0.11 5.47
CA TYR A 55 3.90 0.01 4.99
C TYR A 55 3.34 -1.34 4.53
N ASN A 56 4.10 -2.08 3.72
CA ASN A 56 3.72 -3.39 3.21
C ASN A 56 3.52 -4.40 4.34
N ALA A 57 4.41 -4.39 5.35
CA ALA A 57 4.29 -5.29 6.50
C ALA A 57 3.01 -5.03 7.31
N ILE A 58 2.64 -3.75 7.53
CA ILE A 58 1.37 -3.40 8.19
C ILE A 58 0.18 -3.85 7.34
N TRP A 59 0.23 -3.61 6.04
CA TRP A 59 -0.85 -3.96 5.13
C TRP A 59 -1.08 -5.48 5.06
N ARG A 60 0.01 -6.23 5.00
CA ARG A 60 0.03 -7.70 5.06
C ARG A 60 -0.54 -8.21 6.37
N ALA A 61 -0.16 -7.62 7.51
CA ALA A 61 -0.72 -7.98 8.81
C ALA A 61 -2.24 -7.76 8.90
N GLN A 62 -2.79 -6.87 8.08
CA GLN A 62 -4.23 -6.64 7.96
C GLN A 62 -4.92 -7.55 6.92
N GLY A 63 -4.21 -8.49 6.30
CA GLY A 63 -4.73 -9.34 5.24
C GLY A 63 -5.18 -8.55 4.00
N PHE A 64 -4.56 -7.39 3.76
CA PHE A 64 -4.90 -6.48 2.67
C PHE A 64 -6.31 -5.89 2.71
N ARG A 65 -6.81 -5.63 3.93
CA ARG A 65 -8.15 -5.09 4.19
C ARG A 65 -8.08 -3.88 5.09
N CYS A 66 -9.18 -3.12 5.16
CA CYS A 66 -9.35 -2.08 6.17
C CYS A 66 -9.25 -2.70 7.57
N ALA A 67 -8.34 -2.19 8.40
CA ALA A 67 -8.16 -2.70 9.77
C ALA A 67 -9.42 -2.55 10.64
N LEU A 68 -10.24 -1.53 10.36
CA LEU A 68 -11.54 -1.38 10.99
C LEU A 68 -12.55 -2.23 10.25
N CYS A 69 -13.24 -1.75 9.22
CA CYS A 69 -14.40 -2.47 8.69
C CYS A 69 -14.13 -3.85 8.06
N SER A 70 -12.87 -4.27 7.91
CA SER A 70 -12.47 -5.54 7.25
C SER A 70 -12.87 -5.62 5.78
N ASP A 71 -13.39 -4.51 5.26
CA ASP A 71 -13.80 -4.36 3.89
C ASP A 71 -12.58 -4.21 2.99
N ASN A 72 -12.67 -4.81 1.82
CA ASN A 72 -11.80 -4.61 0.67
C ASN A 72 -12.58 -4.21 -0.58
N ALA A 73 -13.90 -4.03 -0.46
CA ALA A 73 -14.86 -3.77 -1.53
C ALA A 73 -15.21 -2.28 -1.67
N GLU A 74 -14.27 -1.36 -1.39
CA GLU A 74 -14.32 -0.14 -2.21
C GLU A 74 -14.24 -0.61 -3.65
N ALA A 75 -15.13 -0.13 -4.52
CA ALA A 75 -15.18 -0.50 -5.94
C ALA A 75 -13.80 -0.33 -6.57
N CYS A 76 -13.02 -1.40 -6.49
CA CYS A 76 -11.92 -1.68 -7.34
C CYS A 76 -12.60 -2.35 -8.54
N ASP A 77 -13.02 -1.53 -9.50
CA ASP A 77 -13.43 -1.98 -10.84
C ASP A 77 -12.63 -3.22 -11.21
N MET A 78 -13.34 -4.35 -11.30
CA MET A 78 -12.92 -5.59 -11.93
C MET A 78 -11.45 -5.96 -11.73
N GLY A 79 -11.02 -6.01 -10.46
CA GLY A 79 -9.75 -6.63 -10.10
C GLY A 79 -8.50 -5.74 -10.17
N ILE A 80 -8.51 -4.61 -10.89
CA ILE A 80 -7.46 -3.57 -10.84
C ILE A 80 -8.03 -2.23 -11.31
N PRO A 81 -8.00 -1.17 -10.48
CA PRO A 81 -8.07 0.19 -11.03
C PRO A 81 -6.97 1.09 -10.46
N HIS A 82 -5.96 1.32 -11.28
CA HIS A 82 -5.31 2.62 -11.36
C HIS A 82 -6.08 3.45 -12.40
N GLU A 83 -6.99 4.30 -11.93
CA GLU A 83 -7.40 5.58 -12.55
C GLU A 83 -8.45 6.32 -11.70
N ALA A 84 -9.19 5.61 -10.84
CA ALA A 84 -10.03 6.22 -9.80
C ALA A 84 -9.30 6.34 -8.45
N LYS A 85 -9.50 7.48 -7.76
CA LYS A 85 -8.86 7.83 -6.47
C LYS A 85 -9.36 6.96 -5.29
N SER A 86 -9.06 5.66 -5.23
CA SER A 86 -9.22 4.91 -3.96
C SER A 86 -7.95 5.03 -3.11
N ILE A 87 -8.10 5.79 -2.02
CA ILE A 87 -7.05 6.31 -1.16
C ILE A 87 -7.12 5.57 0.17
N TRP A 88 -6.63 4.34 0.20
CA TRP A 88 -6.32 3.67 1.47
C TRP A 88 -5.50 4.60 2.36
N GLN A 89 -6.02 4.98 3.51
CA GLN A 89 -5.46 6.00 4.40
C GLN A 89 -4.50 5.37 5.38
N ILE A 90 -3.36 6.01 5.61
CA ILE A 90 -2.49 5.71 6.73
C ILE A 90 -3.07 6.46 7.92
N ASP A 91 -3.61 5.69 8.86
CA ASP A 91 -4.15 6.21 10.10
C ASP A 91 -3.06 6.25 11.17
N HIS A 92 -3.06 7.32 11.96
CA HIS A 92 -2.09 7.53 13.02
C HIS A 92 -2.71 8.25 14.20
N ASP A 93 -2.14 8.04 15.38
CA ASP A 93 -2.57 8.71 16.59
C ASP A 93 -2.18 10.21 16.55
N HIS A 94 -3.21 11.06 16.53
CA HIS A 94 -3.08 12.52 16.48
C HIS A 94 -2.56 13.13 17.78
N SER A 95 -2.65 12.43 18.92
CA SER A 95 -2.06 12.90 20.19
C SER A 95 -0.53 12.87 20.16
N CYS A 96 0.07 12.00 19.33
CA CYS A 96 1.52 11.83 19.26
C CYS A 96 2.22 12.82 18.31
N CYS A 97 1.65 13.08 17.13
CA CYS A 97 2.29 13.88 16.08
C CYS A 97 1.39 14.95 15.45
N GLY A 98 0.18 15.16 15.97
CA GLY A 98 -0.82 16.05 15.37
C GLY A 98 -1.46 15.50 14.09
N PRO A 99 -2.38 16.25 13.46
CA PRO A 99 -3.21 15.73 12.36
C PRO A 99 -2.51 15.67 11.00
N GLN A 100 -1.38 16.36 10.84
CA GLN A 100 -0.80 16.60 9.51
C GLN A 100 0.32 15.64 9.12
N ARG A 101 1.04 15.04 10.07
CA ARG A 101 2.24 14.22 9.81
C ARG A 101 2.43 13.21 10.93
N SER A 102 3.16 12.14 10.65
CA SER A 102 3.57 11.15 11.65
C SER A 102 5.08 10.95 11.61
N ARG A 103 5.66 10.65 12.78
CA ARG A 103 7.05 10.23 12.95
C ARG A 103 7.24 8.71 12.73
N GLY A 104 6.23 8.01 12.20
CA GLY A 104 6.22 6.56 12.00
C GLY A 104 5.78 5.75 13.21
N CYS A 105 6.20 6.15 14.42
CA CYS A 105 5.89 5.43 15.68
C CYS A 105 4.40 5.44 16.09
N CYS A 106 3.62 6.39 15.55
CA CYS A 106 2.20 6.52 15.88
C CYS A 106 1.25 6.02 14.80
N VAL A 107 1.77 5.42 13.72
CA VAL A 107 0.92 4.76 12.72
C VAL A 107 0.20 3.58 13.40
N ARG A 108 -1.12 3.51 13.20
CA ARG A 108 -1.98 2.44 13.74
C ARG A 108 -2.26 1.39 12.69
N GLY A 109 -2.59 1.80 11.47
CA GLY A 109 -2.91 0.88 10.39
C GLY A 109 -3.30 1.59 9.10
N ILE A 110 -3.74 0.79 8.15
CA ILE A 110 -4.34 1.24 6.91
C ILE A 110 -5.86 1.09 6.98
N LEU A 111 -6.57 2.16 6.65
CA LEU A 111 -8.03 2.22 6.68
C LEU A 111 -8.60 2.64 5.33
N CYS A 112 -9.83 2.22 5.03
CA CYS A 112 -10.59 2.81 3.93
C CYS A 112 -10.94 4.27 4.26
N LYS A 113 -11.25 5.07 3.23
CA LYS A 113 -11.55 6.51 3.41
C LYS A 113 -12.72 6.74 4.39
N PRO A 114 -13.85 6.00 4.34
CA PRO A 114 -14.93 6.18 5.30
C PRO A 114 -14.51 5.91 6.76
N CYS A 115 -13.73 4.84 7.00
CA CYS A 115 -13.28 4.53 8.35
C CYS A 115 -12.33 5.60 8.89
N ASN A 116 -11.37 6.05 8.08
CA ASN A 116 -10.38 7.03 8.50
C ASN A 116 -10.92 8.45 8.68
N LEU A 117 -11.82 8.91 7.79
CA LEU A 117 -12.29 10.30 7.81
C LEU A 117 -13.55 10.51 8.63
N HIS A 118 -14.38 9.47 8.80
CA HIS A 118 -15.72 9.64 9.37
C HIS A 118 -15.96 8.74 10.57
N ARG A 119 -15.72 7.42 10.46
CA ARG A 119 -16.11 6.49 11.54
C ARG A 119 -15.19 6.61 12.75
N LEU A 120 -13.88 6.45 12.56
CA LEU A 120 -12.92 6.52 13.65
C LEU A 120 -12.86 7.89 14.32
N PRO A 121 -12.80 9.03 13.57
CA PRO A 121 -12.82 10.33 14.20
C PRO A 121 -14.11 10.64 14.97
N THR A 122 -15.27 10.14 14.51
CA THR A 122 -16.53 10.29 15.26
C THR A 122 -16.48 9.51 16.57
N TYR A 123 -16.01 8.25 16.51
CA TYR A 123 -15.87 7.41 17.70
C TYR A 123 -14.91 8.02 18.73
N GLU A 124 -13.76 8.54 18.28
CA GLU A 124 -12.77 9.19 19.15
C GLU A 124 -13.24 10.53 19.75
N ARG A 125 -14.32 11.13 19.23
CA ARG A 125 -14.93 12.35 19.80
C ARG A 125 -15.95 12.05 20.89
N TRP A 126 -16.47 10.83 20.97
CA TRP A 126 -17.42 10.47 22.00
C TRP A 126 -16.73 10.38 23.37
N PRO A 127 -17.43 10.72 24.46
CA PRO A 127 -16.99 10.40 25.82
C PRO A 127 -16.64 8.92 25.95
N THR A 128 -15.62 8.60 26.73
CA THR A 128 -15.10 7.23 26.89
C THR A 128 -16.20 6.27 27.36
N GLU A 129 -17.14 6.75 28.16
CA GLU A 129 -18.28 5.99 28.69
C GLU A 129 -19.27 5.54 27.61
N LEU A 130 -19.25 6.21 26.45
CA LEU A 130 -20.12 5.91 25.29
C LEU A 130 -19.37 5.15 24.19
N ARG A 131 -18.09 4.84 24.38
CA ARG A 131 -17.29 4.04 23.45
C ARG A 131 -17.46 2.57 23.80
N ASP A 132 -18.45 1.95 23.18
CA ASP A 132 -18.88 0.58 23.48
C ASP A 132 -18.59 -0.41 22.35
N SER A 133 -17.80 -0.02 21.35
CA SER A 133 -17.53 -0.87 20.19
C SER A 133 -16.21 -1.63 20.36
N PRO A 134 -16.26 -2.96 20.61
CA PRO A 134 -15.04 -3.75 20.82
C PRO A 134 -14.07 -3.70 19.64
N LYS A 135 -14.63 -3.50 18.45
CA LYS A 135 -13.89 -3.40 17.19
C LYS A 135 -13.04 -2.14 17.11
N PHE A 136 -13.58 -0.99 17.50
CA PHE A 136 -12.83 0.26 17.52
C PHE A 136 -11.83 0.26 18.69
N ASP A 137 -12.24 -0.24 19.86
CA ASP A 137 -11.36 -0.30 21.03
C ASP A 137 -10.17 -1.23 20.79
N SER A 138 -10.38 -2.39 20.17
CA SER A 138 -9.30 -3.29 19.79
C SER A 138 -8.33 -2.62 18.81
N TYR A 139 -8.84 -1.90 17.82
CA TYR A 139 -8.00 -1.16 16.86
C TYR A 139 -7.19 -0.04 17.53
N LEU A 140 -7.77 0.68 18.48
CA LEU A 140 -7.11 1.77 19.21
C LEU A 140 -6.04 1.26 20.18
N ASN A 141 -6.33 0.17 20.90
CA ASN A 141 -5.46 -0.36 21.96
C ASN A 141 -4.38 -1.32 21.44
N ASP A 142 -4.70 -2.16 20.45
CA ASP A 142 -3.78 -3.11 19.83
C ASP A 142 -3.78 -2.94 18.30
N PRO A 143 -3.25 -1.81 17.79
CA PRO A 143 -3.30 -1.48 16.39
C PRO A 143 -2.44 -2.43 15.54
N PRO A 144 -2.87 -2.77 14.30
CA PRO A 144 -2.15 -3.69 13.42
C PRO A 144 -0.67 -3.37 13.23
N ALA A 145 -0.31 -2.09 13.16
CA ALA A 145 1.06 -1.68 12.97
C ALA A 145 2.00 -2.07 14.12
N ARG A 146 1.48 -2.34 15.32
CA ARG A 146 2.28 -2.75 16.48
C ARG A 146 2.32 -4.27 16.68
N LYS A 147 1.55 -5.03 15.89
CA LYS A 147 1.49 -6.49 16.02
C LYS A 147 2.77 -7.14 15.48
N PRO A 148 3.21 -8.27 16.05
CA PRO A 148 4.34 -9.05 15.51
C PRO A 148 4.15 -9.44 14.05
N ALA A 149 2.90 -9.69 13.61
CA ALA A 149 2.59 -9.99 12.22
C ALA A 149 2.99 -8.87 11.24
N ALA A 150 3.14 -7.63 11.72
CA ALA A 150 3.58 -6.47 10.93
C ALA A 150 5.11 -6.27 10.94
N GLU A 151 5.89 -7.20 11.47
CA GLU A 151 7.35 -7.18 11.33
C GLU A 151 7.74 -7.28 9.85
N VAL A 152 8.77 -6.52 9.47
CA VAL A 152 9.26 -6.47 8.09
C VAL A 152 9.96 -7.78 7.76
N ILE A 153 9.55 -8.40 6.66
CA ILE A 153 10.21 -9.56 6.08
C ILE A 153 11.10 -9.06 4.95
N ASP A 154 12.42 -9.17 5.16
CA ASP A 154 13.41 -8.76 4.17
C ASP A 154 13.25 -9.53 2.86
N GLY A 155 13.48 -8.85 1.73
CA GLY A 155 13.26 -9.40 0.39
C GLY A 155 11.80 -9.55 -0.05
N ARG A 156 10.83 -9.60 0.88
CA ARG A 156 9.38 -9.58 0.57
C ARG A 156 8.81 -8.18 0.62
N ASP A 157 8.86 -7.54 1.79
CA ASP A 157 8.16 -6.29 2.02
C ASP A 157 8.91 -5.09 1.39
N ASN A 158 10.21 -5.21 1.12
CA ASN A 158 11.01 -4.14 0.52
C ASN A 158 10.61 -3.82 -0.93
N ARG A 159 9.89 -4.72 -1.60
CA ARG A 159 9.43 -4.53 -2.97
C ARG A 159 8.16 -3.68 -2.95
N TYR A 160 8.04 -2.71 -3.84
CA TYR A 160 6.83 -1.91 -3.90
C TYR A 160 5.68 -2.77 -4.43
N LEU A 161 4.56 -2.74 -3.72
CA LEU A 161 3.34 -3.42 -4.12
C LEU A 161 2.47 -2.37 -4.82
N PRO A 162 2.46 -2.27 -6.16
CA PRO A 162 1.43 -1.51 -6.83
C PRO A 162 0.09 -2.14 -6.41
N THR A 163 -0.81 -1.34 -5.88
CA THR A 163 -2.03 -1.82 -5.21
C THR A 163 -2.80 -2.76 -6.16
N SER A 164 -2.79 -4.06 -5.83
CA SER A 164 -3.29 -5.28 -6.52
C SER A 164 -2.20 -6.36 -6.66
N TRP A 165 -0.93 -5.99 -6.81
CA TRP A 165 0.20 -6.94 -6.89
C TRP A 165 0.63 -7.51 -5.56
N SER A 166 0.12 -7.03 -4.43
CA SER A 166 0.37 -7.64 -3.12
C SER A 166 -0.03 -9.11 -3.08
N PHE A 167 -1.20 -9.44 -3.64
CA PHE A 167 -1.68 -10.82 -3.73
C PHE A 167 -0.90 -11.65 -4.77
N ILE A 168 -0.54 -11.03 -5.90
CA ILE A 168 0.25 -11.68 -6.96
C ILE A 168 1.67 -11.98 -6.46
N MET A 169 2.28 -11.04 -5.75
CA MET A 169 3.60 -11.19 -5.14
C MET A 169 3.57 -12.14 -3.94
N ASP A 170 2.48 -12.23 -3.17
CA ASP A 170 2.35 -13.23 -2.11
C ASP A 170 2.31 -14.64 -2.67
N ARG A 171 1.54 -14.87 -3.77
CA ARG A 171 1.55 -16.18 -4.45
C ARG A 171 2.92 -16.47 -5.07
N LYS A 172 3.49 -15.53 -5.81
CA LYS A 172 4.81 -15.69 -6.43
C LYS A 172 5.92 -15.88 -5.39
N TYR A 173 5.86 -15.18 -4.27
CA TYR A 173 6.83 -15.33 -3.17
C TYR A 173 6.64 -16.66 -2.44
N ALA A 174 5.40 -17.11 -2.23
CA ALA A 174 5.13 -18.45 -1.69
C ALA A 174 5.65 -19.55 -2.64
N GLU A 175 5.49 -19.37 -3.96
CA GLU A 175 6.05 -20.25 -5.00
C GLU A 175 7.59 -20.19 -5.01
N GLU A 176 8.20 -19.00 -4.90
CA GLU A 176 9.66 -18.81 -4.84
C GLU A 176 10.27 -19.39 -3.55
N LEU A 177 9.60 -19.28 -2.40
CA LEU A 177 10.00 -19.93 -1.16
C LEU A 177 9.88 -21.44 -1.28
N ALA A 178 8.75 -21.95 -1.78
CA ALA A 178 8.57 -23.39 -2.01
C ALA A 178 9.61 -23.96 -3.00
N ALA A 179 10.02 -23.17 -4.01
CA ALA A 179 11.07 -23.56 -4.94
C ALA A 179 12.48 -23.54 -4.32
N LYS A 180 12.74 -22.67 -3.34
CA LYS A 180 14.00 -22.60 -2.59
C LYS A 180 14.10 -23.68 -1.51
N ASP A 181 12.98 -23.98 -0.85
CA ASP A 181 12.86 -25.04 0.16
C ASP A 181 12.74 -26.43 -0.49
N GLY A 182 12.54 -26.49 -1.81
CA GLY A 182 12.49 -27.71 -2.63
C GLY A 182 13.84 -28.33 -3.01
N VAL A 183 14.95 -27.87 -2.42
CA VAL A 183 16.26 -28.54 -2.52
C VAL A 183 16.62 -29.17 -1.17
N ASP A 184 15.78 -30.10 -0.72
CA ASP A 184 16.19 -31.30 0.03
C ASP A 184 14.94 -32.04 0.53
N SER A 185 14.55 -33.11 -0.16
CA SER A 185 14.34 -34.42 0.47
C SER A 185 13.80 -35.46 -0.52
N PRO A 186 14.04 -36.75 -0.21
CA PRO A 186 14.48 -37.71 -1.20
C PRO A 186 13.33 -38.34 -1.96
N ALA A 187 13.69 -38.87 -3.13
CA ALA A 187 12.92 -39.89 -3.81
C ALA A 187 12.59 -41.03 -2.85
N SER A 188 11.33 -41.48 -2.90
CA SER A 188 10.88 -42.87 -2.98
C SER A 188 9.56 -43.10 -2.23
N PRO A 189 8.83 -44.20 -2.52
CA PRO A 189 9.11 -45.27 -3.49
C PRO A 189 8.23 -45.26 -4.74
#